data_AF-A0A822ITL4-F1
#
_entry.id   AF-A0A822ITL4-F1
#
_cell.length_a   1.000
_cell.length_b   1.000
_cell.length_c   1.000
_cell.angle_alpha   90.00
_cell.angle_beta   90.00
_cell.angle_gamma   90.00
#
_symmetry.space_group_name_H-M   'P 1'
#
loop_
_entity.id
_entity.type
_entity.pdbx_description
1 polymer ?
#
loop_
_entity_poly.entity_id
_entity_poly.type
_entity_poly.pdbx_seq_one_letter_code
_entity_poly.pdbx_strand_id
1 'polypeptide(L)'
;MNDFILYKYVEFFMFTLYLIFVFLLTQIWFLWKDVEKNELMFKSIINESFFRKNCIYVFLFSTFFMGHEFFEGLNIPGTMVFFEFLDLLGMITLVLFAYNWHVVLRSCIPKKAITKEFASQ
;
A
#
# COMPACT_ATOMS: atom_id res chain seq x y z
N MET A 1 -7.44 -7.56 -28.85
CA MET A 1 -7.46 -6.24 -28.19
C MET A 1 -6.14 -5.56 -28.52
N ASN A 2 -6.12 -4.28 -28.91
CA ASN A 2 -4.88 -3.58 -29.28
C ASN A 2 -4.02 -3.37 -28.03
N ASP A 3 -2.71 -3.63 -28.10
CA ASP A 3 -1.77 -3.47 -26.98
C ASP A 3 -1.80 -2.06 -26.40
N PHE A 4 -1.98 -1.05 -27.26
CA PHE A 4 -2.16 0.33 -26.83
C PHE A 4 -3.41 0.54 -25.96
N ILE A 5 -4.51 -0.13 -26.29
CA ILE A 5 -5.75 -0.04 -25.51
C ILE A 5 -5.56 -0.72 -24.15
N LEU A 6 -4.93 -1.90 -24.14
CA LEU A 6 -4.63 -2.62 -22.90
C LEU A 6 -3.71 -1.80 -21.99
N TYR A 7 -2.65 -1.20 -22.54
CA TYR A 7 -1.77 -0.28 -21.83
C TYR A 7 -2.54 0.84 -21.15
N LYS A 8 -3.46 1.51 -21.86
CA LYS A 8 -4.28 2.60 -21.28
C LYS A 8 -5.17 2.16 -20.14
N TYR A 9 -5.71 0.94 -20.17
CA TYR A 9 -6.46 0.41 -19.03
C TYR A 9 -5.56 0.12 -17.82
N VAL A 10 -4.36 -0.41 -18.05
CA VAL A 10 -3.38 -0.64 -16.97
C VAL A 10 -2.99 0.70 -16.33
N GLU A 11 -2.63 1.70 -17.12
CA GLU A 11 -2.27 3.05 -16.65
C GLU A 11 -3.39 3.69 -15.82
N PHE A 12 -4.64 3.61 -16.29
CA PHE A 12 -5.80 4.12 -15.56
C PHE A 12 -6.03 3.41 -14.22
N PHE A 13 -5.84 2.09 -14.19
CA PHE A 13 -5.98 1.30 -12.97
C PHE A 13 -4.85 1.60 -11.98
N MET A 14 -3.61 1.78 -12.46
CA MET A 14 -2.48 2.23 -11.64
C MET A 14 -2.72 3.61 -11.02
N PHE A 15 -3.23 4.56 -11.80
CA PHE A 15 -3.59 5.87 -11.28
C PHE A 15 -4.65 5.80 -10.16
N THR A 16 -5.64 4.92 -10.33
CA THR A 16 -6.65 4.67 -9.29
C THR A 16 -6.02 4.11 -8.01
N LEU A 17 -5.13 3.13 -8.14
CA LEU A 17 -4.39 2.56 -7.00
C LEU A 17 -3.50 3.60 -6.31
N TYR A 18 -2.87 4.48 -7.07
CA TYR A 18 -2.07 5.58 -6.53
C TYR A 18 -2.91 6.52 -5.66
N LEU A 19 -4.10 6.90 -6.12
CA LEU A 19 -5.01 7.73 -5.31
C LEU A 19 -5.44 7.01 -4.02
N ILE A 20 -5.75 5.72 -4.09
CA ILE A 20 -6.06 4.90 -2.91
C ILE A 20 -4.87 4.86 -1.95
N PHE A 21 -3.65 4.68 -2.47
CA PHE A 21 -2.44 4.64 -1.68
C PHE A 21 -2.20 5.97 -0.94
N VAL A 22 -2.25 7.10 -1.65
CA VAL A 22 -2.09 8.44 -1.04
C VAL A 22 -3.17 8.70 0.02
N PHE A 23 -4.41 8.29 -0.25
CA PHE A 23 -5.50 8.41 0.72
C PHE A 23 -5.22 7.59 1.99
N LEU A 24 -4.77 6.33 1.86
CA LEU A 24 -4.41 5.49 2.99
C LEU A 24 -3.23 6.06 3.79
N LEU A 25 -2.20 6.57 3.13
CA LEU A 25 -1.07 7.23 3.78
C LEU A 25 -1.52 8.46 4.58
N THR A 26 -2.42 9.25 4.02
CA THR A 26 -3.02 10.41 4.70
C THR A 26 -3.78 9.98 5.95
N GLN A 27 -4.58 8.91 5.87
CA GLN A 27 -5.27 8.36 7.03
C GLN A 27 -4.30 7.84 8.09
N ILE A 28 -3.26 7.09 7.69
CA ILE A 28 -2.19 6.63 8.58
C ILE A 28 -1.54 7.80 9.31
N TRP A 29 -1.22 8.86 8.59
CA TRP A 29 -0.60 10.07 9.15
C TRP A 29 -1.47 10.72 10.22
N PHE A 30 -2.77 10.86 9.96
CA PHE A 30 -3.70 11.39 10.96
C PHE A 30 -3.82 10.47 12.18
N LEU A 31 -4.02 9.17 11.95
CA LEU A 31 -4.13 8.17 13.01
C LEU A 31 -2.89 8.09 13.90
N TRP A 32 -1.70 8.37 13.36
CA TRP A 32 -0.45 8.23 14.09
C TRP A 32 -0.38 9.07 15.37
N LYS A 33 -1.11 10.18 15.42
CA LYS A 33 -1.18 11.10 16.57
C LYS A 33 -1.95 10.51 17.74
N ASP A 34 -2.96 9.71 17.46
CA ASP A 34 -3.94 9.24 18.46
C ASP A 34 -3.68 7.79 18.92
N VAL A 35 -2.74 7.09 18.28
CA VAL A 35 -2.43 5.68 18.57
C VAL A 35 -1.59 5.51 19.83
N GLU A 36 -2.01 4.58 20.70
CA GLU A 36 -1.21 4.13 21.83
C GLU A 36 0.01 3.31 21.37
N LYS A 37 1.22 3.81 21.64
CA LYS A 37 2.48 3.24 21.12
C LYS A 37 2.78 1.84 21.65
N ASN A 38 2.40 1.55 22.90
CA ASN A 38 2.58 0.21 23.49
C ASN A 38 1.68 -0.84 22.82
N GLU A 39 0.43 -0.48 22.53
CA GLU A 39 -0.51 -1.36 21.84
C GLU A 39 -0.08 -1.57 20.37
N LEU A 40 0.40 -0.51 19.72
CA LEU A 40 0.98 -0.59 18.37
C LEU A 40 2.17 -1.55 18.32
N MET A 41 3.12 -1.44 19.24
CA MET A 41 4.28 -2.34 19.34
C MET A 41 3.84 -3.81 19.42
N PHE A 42 2.84 -4.11 20.26
CA PHE A 42 2.34 -5.46 20.44
C PHE A 42 1.64 -6.00 19.17
N LYS A 43 0.80 -5.17 18.54
CA LYS A 43 0.01 -5.58 17.37
C LYS A 43 0.77 -5.56 16.05
N SER A 44 1.86 -4.81 15.95
CA SER A 44 2.67 -4.70 14.73
C SER A 44 3.96 -5.51 14.81
N ILE A 45 4.88 -5.17 15.71
CA ILE A 45 6.24 -5.72 15.74
C ILE A 45 6.27 -7.09 16.43
N ILE A 46 5.53 -7.25 17.53
CA ILE A 46 5.49 -8.52 18.28
C ILE A 46 4.58 -9.53 17.58
N ASN A 47 3.58 -9.08 16.82
CA ASN A 47 2.73 -9.94 16.04
C ASN A 47 3.47 -10.47 14.80
N GLU A 48 3.99 -11.69 14.90
CA GLU A 48 4.73 -12.37 13.85
C GLU A 48 3.97 -12.41 12.51
N SER A 49 2.65 -12.60 12.54
CA SER A 49 1.82 -12.66 11.33
C SER A 49 1.77 -11.31 10.62
N PHE A 50 1.61 -10.21 11.37
CA PHE A 50 1.64 -8.87 10.81
C PHE A 50 3.02 -8.55 10.24
N PHE A 51 4.07 -8.78 11.04
CA PHE A 51 5.44 -8.50 10.63
C PHE A 51 5.82 -9.27 9.36
N ARG A 52 5.56 -10.58 9.33
CA ARG A 52 5.84 -11.44 8.17
C ARG A 52 5.10 -10.97 6.91
N LYS A 53 3.80 -10.62 7.02
CA LYS A 53 3.04 -10.09 5.87
C LYS A 53 3.63 -8.80 5.33
N ASN A 54 4.04 -7.87 6.21
CA ASN A 54 4.65 -6.61 5.77
C ASN A 54 6.02 -6.82 5.14
N CYS A 55 6.84 -7.75 5.66
CA CYS A 55 8.09 -8.13 5.01
C CYS A 55 7.86 -8.71 3.61
N ILE A 56 6.84 -9.56 3.44
CA ILE A 56 6.45 -10.08 2.12
C ILE A 56 6.04 -8.94 1.19
N TYR A 57 5.25 -7.97 1.65
CA TYR A 57 4.86 -6.83 0.82
C TYR A 57 6.06 -5.99 0.39
N VAL A 58 6.98 -5.67 1.31
CA VAL A 58 8.19 -4.91 0.96
C VAL A 58 9.05 -5.70 -0.03
N PHE A 59 9.22 -7.01 0.18
CA PHE A 59 9.98 -7.87 -0.72
C PHE A 59 9.36 -7.93 -2.13
N LEU A 60 8.05 -8.15 -2.22
CA LEU A 60 7.33 -8.23 -3.48
C LEU A 60 7.36 -6.89 -4.22
N PHE A 61 7.11 -5.77 -3.53
CA PHE A 61 7.19 -4.44 -4.14
C PHE A 61 8.59 -4.20 -4.73
N SER A 62 9.65 -4.42 -3.94
CA SER A 62 11.03 -4.25 -4.42
C SER A 62 11.34 -5.16 -5.61
N THR A 63 10.84 -6.40 -5.61
CA THR A 63 11.06 -7.35 -6.71
C THR A 63 10.35 -6.91 -7.99
N PHE A 64 9.08 -6.50 -7.89
CA PHE A 64 8.32 -6.03 -9.05
C PHE A 64 8.88 -4.72 -9.60
N PHE A 65 9.21 -3.77 -8.73
CA PHE A 65 9.81 -2.49 -9.12
C PHE A 65 11.16 -2.69 -9.80
N MET A 66 12.06 -3.50 -9.20
CA MET A 66 13.35 -3.81 -9.82
C MET A 66 13.19 -4.55 -11.15
N GLY A 67 12.22 -5.47 -11.25
CA GLY A 67 11.90 -6.16 -12.48
C GLY A 67 11.44 -5.18 -13.58
N HIS A 68 10.49 -4.30 -13.25
CA HIS A 68 9.99 -3.26 -14.17
C HIS A 68 11.14 -2.43 -14.73
N GLU A 69 11.93 -1.80 -13.86
CA GLU A 69 13.08 -0.95 -14.24
C GLU A 69 14.13 -1.71 -15.06
N PHE A 70 14.47 -2.93 -14.64
CA PHE A 70 15.45 -3.75 -15.32
C PHE A 70 15.02 -4.07 -16.76
N PHE A 71 13.76 -4.46 -16.94
CA PHE A 71 13.26 -4.86 -18.25
C PHE A 71 12.94 -3.67 -19.16
N GLU A 72 12.45 -2.56 -18.61
CA GLU A 72 12.28 -1.32 -19.36
C GLU A 72 13.62 -0.82 -19.91
N GLY A 73 14.68 -0.87 -19.09
CA GLY A 73 16.04 -0.51 -19.51
C GLY A 73 16.59 -1.34 -20.68
N LEU A 74 16.08 -2.55 -20.92
CA LEU A 74 16.48 -3.40 -22.05
C LEU A 74 15.82 -3.01 -23.38
N ASN A 75 14.82 -2.11 -23.38
CA ASN A 75 14.12 -1.61 -24.57
C ASN A 75 13.65 -2.72 -25.53
N ILE A 76 13.15 -3.84 -24.98
CA ILE A 76 12.68 -4.96 -25.78
C ILE A 76 11.38 -4.56 -26.51
N PRO A 77 11.31 -4.66 -27.85
CA PRO A 77 10.13 -4.28 -28.59
C PRO A 77 8.97 -5.25 -28.33
N GLY A 78 7.76 -4.71 -28.21
CA GLY A 78 6.53 -5.51 -28.05
C GLY A 78 6.25 -5.99 -26.62
N THR A 79 7.05 -5.63 -25.62
CA THR A 79 6.88 -6.08 -24.22
C THR A 79 6.43 -4.97 -23.26
N MET A 80 6.14 -3.77 -23.78
CA MET A 80 5.74 -2.59 -22.99
C MET A 80 4.59 -2.90 -22.02
N VAL A 81 3.53 -3.57 -22.48
CA VAL A 81 2.37 -3.93 -21.65
C VAL A 81 2.76 -4.88 -20.51
N PHE A 82 3.66 -5.82 -20.77
CA PHE A 82 4.13 -6.77 -19.77
C PHE A 82 4.93 -6.06 -18.66
N PHE A 83 5.74 -5.07 -19.03
CA PHE A 83 6.50 -4.28 -18.05
C PHE A 83 5.59 -3.39 -17.22
N GLU A 84 4.58 -2.78 -17.82
CA GLU A 84 3.56 -2.01 -17.08
C GLU A 84 2.80 -2.89 -16.08
N PHE A 85 2.61 -4.17 -16.40
CA PHE A 85 1.97 -5.10 -15.49
C PHE A 85 2.81 -5.37 -14.22
N LEU A 86 4.15 -5.33 -14.32
CA LEU A 86 5.02 -5.42 -13.16
C LEU A 86 4.87 -4.20 -12.25
N ASP A 87 4.81 -2.99 -12.82
CA ASP A 87 4.58 -1.78 -12.03
C ASP A 87 3.21 -1.83 -11.34
N LEU A 88 2.17 -2.28 -12.06
CA LEU A 88 0.85 -2.49 -11.48
C LEU A 88 0.87 -3.45 -10.28
N LEU A 89 1.57 -4.58 -10.39
CA LEU A 89 1.73 -5.52 -9.26
C LEU A 89 2.49 -4.89 -8.09
N GLY A 90 3.50 -4.06 -8.37
CA GLY A 90 4.19 -3.25 -7.38
C GLY A 90 3.23 -2.33 -6.63
N MET A 91 2.40 -1.58 -7.37
CA MET A 91 1.42 -0.65 -6.81
C MET A 91 0.34 -1.35 -5.98
N ILE A 92 -0.17 -2.51 -6.42
CA ILE A 92 -1.11 -3.32 -5.63
C ILE A 92 -0.47 -3.71 -4.29
N THR A 93 0.80 -4.11 -4.32
CA THR A 93 1.53 -4.52 -3.12
C THR A 93 1.71 -3.36 -2.14
N LEU A 94 2.00 -2.15 -2.63
CA LEU A 94 2.07 -0.93 -1.79
C LEU A 94 0.71 -0.59 -1.15
N VAL A 95 -0.37 -0.68 -1.92
CA VAL A 95 -1.73 -0.44 -1.40
C VAL A 95 -2.05 -1.44 -0.29
N LEU A 96 -1.73 -2.72 -0.47
CA LEU A 96 -1.94 -3.75 0.55
C LEU A 96 -1.09 -3.51 1.80
N PHE A 97 0.15 -3.06 1.63
CA PHE A 97 1.02 -2.65 2.74
C PHE A 97 0.39 -1.51 3.53
N ALA A 98 0.02 -0.41 2.87
CA ALA A 98 -0.60 0.74 3.52
C ALA A 98 -1.94 0.36 4.18
N TYR A 99 -2.76 -0.45 3.51
CA TYR A 99 -4.03 -0.90 4.07
C TYR A 99 -3.86 -1.71 5.35
N ASN A 100 -2.91 -2.65 5.38
CA ASN A 100 -2.63 -3.46 6.56
C ASN A 100 -2.17 -2.59 7.74
N TRP A 101 -1.32 -1.59 7.49
CA TRP A 101 -0.93 -0.60 8.49
C TRP A 101 -2.11 0.24 8.98
N HIS A 102 -2.95 0.73 8.07
CA HIS A 102 -4.15 1.49 8.41
C HIS A 102 -5.07 0.70 9.36
N VAL A 103 -5.34 -0.57 9.05
CA VAL A 103 -6.19 -1.45 9.88
C VAL A 103 -5.60 -1.63 11.27
N VAL A 104 -4.29 -1.91 11.39
CA VAL A 104 -3.65 -2.10 12.69
C VAL A 104 -3.64 -0.81 13.50
N LEU A 105 -3.26 0.32 12.89
CA LEU A 105 -3.24 1.62 13.57
C LEU A 105 -4.63 2.00 14.08
N ARG A 106 -5.66 1.83 13.26
CA ARG A 106 -7.04 2.12 13.66
C ARG A 106 -7.49 1.27 14.85
N SER A 107 -7.00 0.03 14.95
CA SER A 107 -7.30 -0.86 16.08
C SER A 107 -6.58 -0.49 17.38
N CYS A 108 -5.60 0.42 17.33
CA CYS A 108 -4.80 0.87 18.48
C CYS A 108 -5.21 2.27 18.98
N ILE A 109 -6.33 2.81 18.48
CA ILE A 109 -6.89 4.06 19.00
C ILE A 109 -7.65 3.74 20.29
N PRO A 110 -7.34 4.41 21.41
CA PRO A 110 -8.05 4.18 22.66
C PRO A 110 -9.52 4.59 22.53
N LYS A 111 -10.43 3.71 22.98
CA LYS A 111 -11.89 3.94 22.94
C LYS A 111 -12.33 5.26 23.61
N LYS A 112 -11.54 5.79 24.56
CA LYS A 112 -11.80 7.08 25.24
C LYS A 112 -11.61 8.31 24.35
N ALA A 113 -10.81 8.24 23.28
CA ALA A 113 -10.67 9.35 22.33
C ALA A 113 -11.97 9.54 21.53
N ILE A 114 -12.62 8.44 21.15
CA ILE A 114 -13.88 8.45 20.41
C ILE A 114 -14.99 9.13 21.22
N THR A 115 -15.06 8.90 22.54
CA THR A 115 -16.14 9.46 23.37
C THR A 115 -16.01 10.96 23.60
N LYS A 116 -14.81 11.54 23.55
CA LYS A 116 -14.60 12.98 23.80
C LYS A 116 -15.07 13.87 22.63
N GLU A 117 -14.95 13.39 21.40
CA GLU A 117 -15.48 14.11 20.23
C GLU A 117 -17.02 14.22 20.29
N PHE A 118 -17.71 13.18 20.75
CA PHE A 118 -19.17 13.17 20.87
C PHE A 118 -19.71 13.76 22.20
N ALA A 119 -18.88 13.91 23.23
CA ALA A 119 -19.28 14.50 24.51
C ALA A 119 -19.03 16.02 24.59
N SER A 120 -18.54 16.64 23.51
CA SER A 120 -18.28 18.09 23.41
C SER A 120 -19.33 18.86 22.59
N GLN A 121 -20.45 18.21 22.28
CA GLN A 121 -21.70 18.85 21.81
C GLN A 121 -22.73 18.88 22.95
#